data_AF-A0A3S4T5M7-F1
#
_entry.id   AF-A0A3S4T5M7-F1
#
_cell.length_a   1.000
_cell.length_b   1.000
_cell.length_c   1.000
_cell.angle_alpha   90.00
_cell.angle_beta   90.00
_cell.angle_gamma   90.00
#
_symmetry.space_group_name_H-M   'P 1'
#
loop_
_entity.id
_entity.type
_entity.pdbx_description
1 polymer ?
#
loop_
_entity_poly.entity_id
_entity_poly.type
_entity_poly.pdbx_seq_one_letter_code
_entity_poly.pdbx_strand_id
1 'polypeptide(L)'
;MNRILVIGGGAAGMLAAGQAAANGAEVVLLEKMQRPGRKIAISGKGRCNLTNSTDLPDFINHFGKNGRFLRQAFQHFFNQDLVHFFQEQGLELITERGGRIFPEKGRAPDVVKILRQWLEDVSVSLCPDSAVEKLLLKDGKIEGVLCNGNPVYGKAVILATGGTSYPATGSTGDGYRLAESVGHSIVQIRPGLVPVITQGDLAPRLTGLHLRNVGVRVTISDFVGDLKKQKRPKKLNAFGELLFMKYGLSGPVILTLSNEIVDACGLINRSAWCWISSLPLMTKNWMPASNVISCNDIRSPCNQCCAA
;
A
#
# COMPACT_ATOMS: atom_id res chain seq x y z
N MET A 1 -32.46 15.83 -0.83
CA MET A 1 -31.13 15.81 -0.20
C MET A 1 -30.19 14.96 -1.03
N ASN A 2 -28.93 15.37 -1.17
CA ASN A 2 -27.93 14.65 -1.96
C ASN A 2 -27.17 13.69 -1.02
N ARG A 3 -27.70 12.48 -0.83
CA ARG A 3 -27.04 11.42 -0.07
C ARG A 3 -25.82 10.90 -0.83
N ILE A 4 -24.67 10.83 -0.17
CA ILE A 4 -23.41 10.26 -0.68
C ILE A 4 -23.19 8.90 -0.01
N LEU A 5 -22.94 7.88 -0.83
CA LEU A 5 -22.59 6.55 -0.35
C LEU A 5 -21.09 6.36 -0.43
N VAL A 6 -20.44 5.99 0.67
CA VAL A 6 -19.02 5.65 0.71
C VAL A 6 -18.89 4.15 0.91
N ILE A 7 -18.13 3.47 0.06
CA ILE A 7 -17.98 2.02 0.10
C ILE A 7 -16.57 1.68 0.60
N GLY A 8 -16.48 1.05 1.77
CA GLY A 8 -15.25 0.64 2.43
C GLY A 8 -14.84 1.59 3.55
N GLY A 9 -14.86 1.12 4.79
CA GLY A 9 -14.42 1.82 6.00
C GLY A 9 -12.91 1.68 6.25
N GLY A 10 -12.09 1.84 5.21
CA GLY A 10 -10.64 1.98 5.34
C GLY A 10 -10.22 3.43 5.62
N ALA A 11 -8.91 3.73 5.58
CA ALA A 11 -8.41 5.10 5.83
C ALA A 11 -9.04 6.13 4.87
N ALA A 12 -9.03 5.82 3.57
CA ALA A 12 -9.61 6.68 2.54
C ALA A 12 -11.13 6.87 2.72
N GLY A 13 -11.87 5.80 3.02
CA GLY A 13 -13.32 5.87 3.16
C GLY A 13 -13.77 6.58 4.43
N MET A 14 -13.08 6.38 5.56
CA MET A 14 -13.34 7.13 6.79
C MET A 14 -13.09 8.63 6.58
N LEU A 15 -11.94 9.02 6.01
CA LEU A 15 -11.64 10.42 5.74
C LEU A 15 -12.62 11.04 4.73
N ALA A 16 -12.94 10.34 3.64
CA ALA A 16 -13.90 10.83 2.65
C ALA A 16 -15.31 10.99 3.24
N ALA A 17 -15.77 10.03 4.03
CA ALA A 17 -17.09 10.08 4.64
C ALA A 17 -17.21 11.22 5.66
N GLY A 18 -16.25 11.33 6.58
CA GLY A 18 -16.28 12.38 7.59
C GLY A 18 -16.08 13.77 6.99
N GLN A 19 -15.21 13.92 5.98
CA GLN A 19 -15.04 15.21 5.32
C GLN A 19 -16.28 15.64 4.54
N ALA A 20 -16.94 14.72 3.84
CA ALA A 20 -18.19 15.01 3.14
C ALA A 20 -19.30 15.43 4.12
N ALA A 21 -19.43 14.72 5.24
CA ALA A 21 -20.42 15.04 6.26
C ALA A 21 -20.13 16.36 6.99
N ALA A 22 -18.86 16.65 7.29
CA ALA A 22 -18.42 17.93 7.85
C ALA A 22 -18.72 19.13 6.92
N ASN A 23 -18.87 18.89 5.60
CA ASN A 23 -19.30 19.88 4.61
C ASN A 23 -20.83 19.87 4.37
N GLY A 24 -21.61 19.19 5.23
CA GLY A 24 -23.07 19.22 5.20
C GLY A 24 -23.74 18.18 4.31
N ALA A 25 -22.99 17.19 3.79
CA ALA A 25 -23.59 16.08 3.05
C ALA A 25 -24.23 15.04 3.99
N GLU A 26 -25.34 14.43 3.56
CA GLU A 26 -25.85 13.23 4.19
C GLU A 26 -25.02 12.03 3.71
N VAL A 27 -24.32 11.34 4.62
CA VAL A 27 -23.35 10.31 4.24
C VAL A 27 -23.70 8.97 4.89
N VAL A 28 -23.70 7.92 4.06
CA VAL A 28 -23.76 6.52 4.51
C VAL A 28 -22.46 5.82 4.14
N LEU A 29 -21.74 5.31 5.15
CA LEU A 29 -20.50 4.55 4.98
C LEU A 29 -20.79 3.05 5.13
N LEU A 30 -20.71 2.31 4.03
CA LEU A 30 -20.94 0.87 3.97
C LEU A 30 -19.60 0.13 4.11
N GLU A 31 -19.43 -0.62 5.19
CA GLU A 31 -18.24 -1.43 5.46
C GLU A 31 -18.59 -2.92 5.43
N LYS A 32 -17.86 -3.70 4.64
CA LYS A 32 -18.06 -5.14 4.46
C LYS A 32 -17.84 -5.92 5.77
N MET A 33 -16.91 -5.48 6.60
CA MET A 33 -16.51 -6.16 7.83
C MET A 33 -17.30 -5.66 9.05
N GLN A 34 -17.40 -6.48 10.10
CA GLN A 34 -17.99 -6.08 11.39
C GLN A 34 -17.36 -4.83 12.04
N ARG A 35 -16.08 -4.57 11.74
CA ARG A 35 -15.34 -3.43 12.28
C ARG A 35 -14.64 -2.72 11.13
N PRO A 36 -14.76 -1.39 11.01
CA PRO A 36 -14.02 -0.65 10.00
C PRO A 36 -12.55 -0.51 10.45
N GLY A 37 -11.67 -0.10 9.54
CA GLY A 37 -10.27 0.20 9.85
C GLY A 37 -9.41 -1.01 10.19
N ARG A 38 -9.83 -2.24 9.87
CA ARG A 38 -9.07 -3.46 10.20
C ARG A 38 -7.62 -3.42 9.69
N LYS A 39 -7.41 -2.90 8.48
CA LYS A 39 -6.07 -2.79 7.89
C LYS A 39 -5.23 -1.69 8.53
N ILE A 40 -5.87 -0.59 8.95
CA ILE A 40 -5.22 0.48 9.74
C ILE A 40 -4.70 -0.13 11.05
N ALA A 41 -5.53 -0.90 11.75
CA ALA A 41 -5.20 -1.51 13.05
C ALA A 41 -3.99 -2.47 13.02
N ILE A 42 -3.64 -3.03 11.86
CA ILE A 42 -2.46 -3.92 11.71
C ILE A 42 -1.28 -3.24 11.00
N SER A 43 -1.47 -2.02 10.49
CA SER A 43 -0.45 -1.27 9.75
C SER A 43 0.72 -0.88 10.65
N GLY A 44 1.92 -0.74 10.08
CA GLY A 44 3.14 -0.41 10.85
C GLY A 44 3.43 -1.40 11.99
N LYS A 45 3.10 -2.69 11.81
CA LYS A 45 3.18 -3.74 12.85
C LYS A 45 2.31 -3.42 14.08
N GLY A 46 1.11 -2.90 13.84
CA GLY A 46 0.17 -2.50 14.90
C GLY A 46 0.45 -1.12 15.50
N ARG A 47 1.42 -0.37 14.97
CA ARG A 47 1.74 0.99 15.41
C ARG A 47 1.06 2.09 14.59
N CYS A 48 0.65 1.79 13.36
CA CYS A 48 0.15 2.74 12.36
C CYS A 48 1.18 3.79 11.96
N ASN A 49 1.89 3.53 10.85
CA ASN A 49 2.68 4.55 10.18
C ASN A 49 1.70 5.47 9.44
N LEU A 50 1.31 6.58 10.05
CA LEU A 50 0.23 7.46 9.60
C LEU A 50 0.58 8.21 8.32
N THR A 51 1.76 8.82 8.30
CA THR A 51 2.25 9.64 7.19
C THR A 51 3.78 9.80 7.27
N ASN A 52 4.34 10.63 6.40
CA ASN A 52 5.76 10.95 6.37
C ASN A 52 5.99 12.47 6.33
N SER A 53 7.00 12.95 7.06
CA SER A 53 7.38 14.36 7.18
C SER A 53 8.16 14.92 5.98
N THR A 54 8.41 14.10 4.95
CA THR A 54 9.05 14.54 3.70
C THR A 54 8.23 15.64 3.03
N ASP A 55 8.92 16.59 2.38
CA ASP A 55 8.28 17.68 1.67
C ASP A 55 7.51 17.19 0.43
N LEU A 56 6.61 18.03 -0.10
CA LEU A 56 5.72 17.61 -1.19
C LEU A 56 6.46 17.12 -2.46
N PRO A 57 7.52 17.81 -2.96
CA PRO A 57 8.27 17.34 -4.13
C PRO A 57 8.85 15.93 -3.94
N ASP A 58 9.54 15.67 -2.82
CA ASP A 58 10.15 14.37 -2.57
C ASP A 58 9.09 13.32 -2.21
N PHE A 59 8.02 13.70 -1.51
CA PHE A 59 6.91 12.81 -1.19
C PHE A 59 6.26 12.25 -2.46
N ILE A 60 6.01 13.11 -3.46
CA ILE A 60 5.46 12.69 -4.76
C ILE A 60 6.38 11.69 -5.48
N ASN A 61 7.70 11.85 -5.37
CA ASN A 61 8.66 10.94 -6.01
C ASN A 61 8.55 9.50 -5.50
N HIS A 62 8.11 9.30 -4.25
CA HIS A 62 7.90 7.96 -3.68
C HIS A 62 6.75 7.17 -4.32
N PHE A 63 5.85 7.84 -5.07
CA PHE A 63 4.76 7.20 -5.82
C PHE A 63 5.15 6.87 -7.26
N GLY A 64 6.42 7.10 -7.64
CA GLY A 64 6.94 6.80 -8.97
C GLY A 64 6.21 7.55 -10.08
N LYS A 65 6.00 6.86 -11.22
CA LYS A 65 5.44 7.46 -12.45
C LYS A 65 4.05 8.08 -12.25
N ASN A 66 3.26 7.54 -11.32
CA ASN A 66 1.90 8.01 -11.06
C ASN A 66 1.83 9.12 -10.00
N GLY A 67 2.94 9.50 -9.36
CA GLY A 67 2.93 10.51 -8.30
C GLY A 67 2.39 11.87 -8.76
N ARG A 68 2.57 12.23 -10.03
CA ARG A 68 2.05 13.49 -10.59
C ARG A 68 0.53 13.62 -10.49
N PHE A 69 -0.20 12.49 -10.56
CA PHE A 69 -1.66 12.46 -10.40
C PHE A 69 -2.10 12.94 -9.02
N LEU A 70 -1.30 12.69 -7.98
CA LEU A 70 -1.62 13.01 -6.58
C LEU A 70 -1.37 14.47 -6.24
N ARG A 71 -0.70 15.24 -7.10
CA ARG A 71 -0.28 16.61 -6.80
C ARG A 71 -1.46 17.51 -6.44
N GLN A 72 -2.57 17.40 -7.17
CA GLN A 72 -3.76 18.21 -6.89
C GLN A 72 -4.40 17.83 -5.55
N ALA A 73 -4.49 16.53 -5.24
CA ALA A 73 -5.03 16.07 -3.95
C ALA A 73 -4.18 16.58 -2.78
N PHE A 74 -2.85 16.46 -2.88
CA PHE A 74 -1.92 16.92 -1.85
C PHE A 74 -1.82 18.46 -1.74
N GLN A 75 -2.35 19.23 -2.69
CA GLN A 75 -2.48 20.68 -2.50
C GLN A 75 -3.67 21.06 -1.62
N HIS A 76 -4.68 20.18 -1.50
CA HIS A 76 -5.86 20.40 -0.67
C HIS A 76 -5.75 19.76 0.71
N PHE A 77 -5.08 18.62 0.81
CA PHE A 77 -4.87 17.91 2.07
C PHE A 77 -3.60 17.05 2.01
N PHE A 78 -2.62 17.37 2.84
CA PHE A 78 -1.30 16.73 2.86
C PHE A 78 -0.91 16.20 4.25
N ASN A 79 0.37 15.97 4.47
CA ASN A 79 0.89 15.35 5.69
C ASN A 79 0.69 16.22 6.94
N GLN A 80 0.90 17.54 6.85
CA GLN A 80 0.72 18.46 7.97
C GLN A 80 -0.76 18.60 8.35
N ASP A 81 -1.66 18.62 7.36
CA ASP A 81 -3.10 18.65 7.61
C ASP A 81 -3.56 17.38 8.33
N LEU A 82 -3.04 16.21 7.93
CA LEU A 82 -3.33 14.94 8.61
C LEU A 82 -2.78 14.90 10.04
N VAL A 83 -1.56 15.42 10.25
CA VAL A 83 -0.95 15.54 11.59
C VAL A 83 -1.81 16.44 12.47
N HIS A 84 -2.19 17.61 11.95
CA HIS A 84 -3.02 18.57 12.65
C HIS A 84 -4.39 17.98 13.02
N PHE A 85 -5.06 17.33 12.06
CA PHE A 85 -6.31 16.63 12.29
C PHE A 85 -6.23 15.66 13.48
N PHE A 86 -5.21 14.82 13.55
CA PHE A 86 -5.07 13.87 14.66
C PHE A 86 -4.71 14.55 15.98
N GLN A 87 -3.91 15.62 15.96
CA GLN A 87 -3.57 16.39 17.16
C GLN A 87 -4.77 17.13 17.73
N GLU A 88 -5.64 17.71 16.89
CA GLU A 88 -6.91 18.33 17.32
C GLU A 88 -7.85 17.32 18.00
N GLN A 89 -7.78 16.05 17.59
CA GLN A 89 -8.51 14.94 18.20
C GLN A 89 -7.79 14.35 19.44
N GLY A 90 -6.71 14.98 19.89
CA GLY A 90 -5.97 14.59 21.10
C GLY A 90 -5.02 13.40 20.91
N LEU A 91 -4.64 13.04 19.68
CA LEU A 91 -3.63 12.02 19.43
C LEU A 91 -2.23 12.63 19.37
N GLU A 92 -1.41 12.29 20.37
CA GLU A 92 0.02 12.62 20.35
C GLU A 92 0.74 11.81 19.27
N LEU A 93 1.57 12.50 18.48
CA LEU A 93 2.31 11.94 17.35
C LEU A 93 3.81 12.14 17.52
N ILE A 94 4.59 11.14 17.13
CA ILE A 94 6.05 11.16 17.14
C ILE A 94 6.61 10.93 15.74
N THR A 95 7.64 11.71 15.37
CA THR A 95 8.40 11.50 14.13
C THR A 95 9.63 10.66 14.42
N GLU A 96 9.76 9.53 13.72
CA GLU A 96 10.90 8.63 13.82
C GLU A 96 11.87 8.77 12.61
N ARG A 97 12.95 7.99 12.63
CA ARG A 97 13.92 7.87 11.54
C ARG A 97 13.24 7.69 10.18
N GLY A 98 13.74 8.44 9.19
CA GLY A 98 13.19 8.43 7.82
C GLY A 98 11.90 9.23 7.68
N GLY A 99 11.59 10.13 8.64
CA GLY A 99 10.43 11.01 8.60
C GLY A 99 9.10 10.31 8.86
N ARG A 100 9.10 9.06 9.36
CA ARG A 100 7.88 8.28 9.58
C ARG A 100 7.15 8.79 10.80
N ILE A 101 5.85 9.03 10.69
CA ILE A 101 5.04 9.58 11.78
C ILE A 101 4.11 8.50 12.34
N PHE A 102 4.15 8.31 13.65
CA PHE A 102 3.37 7.32 14.39
C PHE A 102 2.61 7.98 15.54
N PRO A 103 1.50 7.38 16.03
CA PRO A 103 1.02 7.62 17.38
C PRO A 103 2.15 7.42 18.39
N GLU A 104 2.30 8.34 19.34
CA GLU A 104 3.39 8.29 20.34
C GLU A 104 3.37 6.98 21.13
N LYS A 105 2.17 6.56 21.57
CA LYS A 105 1.96 5.29 22.28
C LYS A 105 2.08 4.04 21.38
N GLY A 106 2.25 4.23 20.07
CA GLY A 106 2.47 3.15 19.10
C GLY A 106 1.27 2.21 18.97
N ARG A 107 0.04 2.70 19.09
CA ARG A 107 -1.19 1.91 19.07
C ARG A 107 -2.07 2.27 17.87
N ALA A 108 -2.00 1.47 16.82
CA ALA A 108 -2.87 1.61 15.65
C ALA A 108 -4.38 1.55 15.96
N PRO A 109 -4.87 0.75 16.94
CA PRO A 109 -6.29 0.77 17.30
C PRO A 109 -6.78 2.13 17.79
N ASP A 110 -5.90 2.97 18.37
CA ASP A 110 -6.27 4.30 18.88
C ASP A 110 -6.59 5.24 17.69
N VAL A 111 -5.87 5.11 16.58
CA VAL A 111 -6.17 5.82 15.31
C VAL A 111 -7.55 5.45 14.80
N VAL A 112 -7.89 4.16 14.77
CA VAL A 112 -9.20 3.68 14.32
C VAL A 112 -10.31 4.18 15.26
N LYS A 113 -10.06 4.19 16.56
CA LYS A 113 -11.01 4.72 17.55
C LYS A 113 -11.32 6.19 17.28
N ILE A 114 -10.29 7.00 17.06
CA ILE A 114 -10.44 8.44 16.79
C ILE A 114 -11.22 8.68 15.50
N LEU A 115 -10.86 7.99 14.41
CA LEU A 115 -11.61 8.13 13.15
C LEU A 115 -13.07 7.72 13.29
N ARG A 116 -13.36 6.65 14.05
CA ARG A 116 -14.73 6.23 14.31
C ARG A 116 -15.51 7.25 15.14
N GLN A 117 -14.89 7.80 16.20
CA GLN A 117 -15.52 8.84 17.01
C GLN A 117 -15.81 10.08 16.17
N TRP A 118 -14.84 10.52 15.38
CA TRP A 118 -15.02 11.67 14.49
C TRP A 118 -16.16 11.47 13.49
N LEU A 119 -16.31 10.26 12.91
CA LEU A 119 -17.44 9.93 12.04
C LEU A 119 -18.79 10.05 12.75
N GLU A 120 -18.87 9.64 14.02
CA GLU A 120 -20.07 9.79 14.85
C GLU A 120 -20.35 11.28 15.13
N ASP A 121 -19.33 12.05 15.48
CA ASP A 121 -19.44 13.48 15.80
C ASP A 121 -19.95 14.30 14.61
N VAL A 122 -19.54 13.94 13.39
CA VAL A 122 -20.02 14.58 12.14
C VAL A 122 -21.24 13.88 11.53
N SER A 123 -21.91 13.00 12.28
CA SER A 123 -23.18 12.35 11.89
C SER A 123 -23.13 11.48 10.63
N VAL A 124 -22.01 10.80 10.38
CA VAL A 124 -21.94 9.76 9.32
C VAL A 124 -22.70 8.51 9.77
N SER A 125 -23.59 8.00 8.92
CA SER A 125 -24.25 6.72 9.16
C SER A 125 -23.34 5.56 8.74
N LEU A 126 -22.58 5.02 9.69
CA LEU A 126 -21.71 3.84 9.48
C LEU A 126 -22.52 2.54 9.57
N CYS A 127 -22.55 1.78 8.48
CA CYS A 127 -23.18 0.47 8.39
C CYS A 127 -22.10 -0.62 8.24
N PRO A 128 -21.71 -1.33 9.33
CA PRO A 128 -20.86 -2.51 9.22
C PRO A 128 -21.62 -3.70 8.59
N ASP A 129 -20.91 -4.79 8.30
CA ASP A 129 -21.46 -6.01 7.68
C ASP A 129 -22.26 -5.74 6.39
N SER A 130 -21.88 -4.70 5.66
CA SER A 130 -22.59 -4.15 4.51
C SER A 130 -21.75 -4.33 3.25
N ALA A 131 -21.80 -5.53 2.68
CA ALA A 131 -21.05 -5.85 1.46
C ALA A 131 -21.78 -5.29 0.23
N VAL A 132 -21.11 -4.41 -0.51
CA VAL A 132 -21.65 -3.87 -1.77
C VAL A 132 -21.30 -4.82 -2.93
N GLU A 133 -22.34 -5.22 -3.65
CA GLU A 133 -22.28 -6.21 -4.73
C GLU A 133 -22.29 -5.55 -6.11
N LYS A 134 -23.05 -4.45 -6.27
CA LYS A 134 -23.26 -3.77 -7.56
C LYS A 134 -23.45 -2.27 -7.37
N LEU A 135 -23.03 -1.49 -8.37
CA LEU A 135 -23.46 -0.11 -8.55
C LEU A 135 -24.80 -0.10 -9.29
N LEU A 136 -25.77 0.69 -8.83
CA LEU A 136 -27.06 0.84 -9.47
C LEU A 136 -27.04 2.09 -10.34
N LEU A 137 -27.37 1.92 -11.62
CA LEU A 137 -27.37 2.98 -12.61
C LEU A 137 -28.74 3.12 -13.25
N LYS A 138 -29.12 4.37 -13.51
CA LYS A 138 -30.30 4.75 -14.29
C LYS A 138 -29.94 5.89 -15.22
N ASP A 139 -30.23 5.72 -16.50
CA ASP A 139 -29.91 6.70 -17.56
C ASP A 139 -28.42 7.13 -17.55
N GLY A 140 -27.53 6.17 -17.30
CA GLY A 140 -26.07 6.41 -17.23
C GLY A 140 -25.58 7.15 -15.97
N LYS A 141 -26.46 7.37 -14.97
CA LYS A 141 -26.13 8.04 -13.72
C LYS A 141 -26.22 7.08 -12.54
N ILE A 142 -25.38 7.27 -11.53
CA ILE A 142 -25.48 6.55 -10.26
C ILE A 142 -26.81 6.90 -9.58
N GLU A 143 -27.55 5.86 -9.19
CA GLU A 143 -28.78 5.96 -8.39
C GLU A 143 -28.63 5.30 -7.01
N GLY A 144 -27.62 4.45 -6.84
CA GLY A 144 -27.33 3.79 -5.57
C GLY A 144 -26.40 2.61 -5.70
N VAL A 145 -26.51 1.68 -4.76
CA VAL A 145 -25.77 0.41 -4.73
C VAL A 145 -26.67 -0.74 -4.30
N LEU A 146 -26.34 -1.96 -4.70
CA LEU A 146 -26.90 -3.18 -4.12
C LEU A 146 -26.00 -3.64 -2.97
N CYS A 147 -26.53 -3.65 -1.75
CA CYS A 147 -25.83 -4.01 -0.53
C CYS A 147 -26.55 -5.16 0.16
N ASN A 148 -25.89 -6.31 0.33
CA ASN A 148 -26.49 -7.53 0.88
C ASN A 148 -27.86 -7.87 0.24
N GLY A 149 -27.93 -7.83 -1.09
CA GLY A 149 -29.16 -8.05 -1.86
C GLY A 149 -30.22 -6.93 -1.78
N ASN A 150 -30.00 -5.85 -1.03
CA ASN A 150 -30.96 -4.75 -0.87
C ASN A 150 -30.46 -3.45 -1.52
N PRO A 151 -31.32 -2.69 -2.22
CA PRO A 151 -30.93 -1.42 -2.81
C PRO A 151 -30.75 -0.35 -1.73
N VAL A 152 -29.63 0.36 -1.78
CA VAL A 152 -29.35 1.56 -0.99
C VAL A 152 -29.17 2.73 -1.94
N TYR A 153 -30.10 3.67 -1.93
CA TYR A 153 -30.12 4.79 -2.88
C TYR A 153 -29.20 5.94 -2.45
N GLY A 154 -28.58 6.59 -3.42
CA GLY A 154 -27.72 7.75 -3.24
C GLY A 154 -27.29 8.32 -4.60
N LYS A 155 -27.07 9.64 -4.66
CA LYS A 155 -26.80 10.33 -5.94
C LYS A 155 -25.31 10.36 -6.31
N ALA A 156 -24.44 9.97 -5.38
CA ALA A 156 -23.01 9.86 -5.58
C ALA A 156 -22.47 8.68 -4.77
N VAL A 157 -21.45 8.03 -5.34
CA VAL A 157 -20.76 6.90 -4.71
C VAL A 157 -19.25 7.20 -4.69
N ILE A 158 -18.63 7.05 -3.52
CA ILE A 158 -17.18 7.07 -3.35
C ILE A 158 -16.72 5.63 -3.13
N LEU A 159 -15.88 5.13 -4.02
CA LEU A 159 -15.35 3.78 -3.95
C LEU A 159 -13.99 3.76 -3.22
N ALA A 160 -13.96 3.26 -1.98
CA ALA A 160 -12.81 3.25 -1.09
C ALA A 160 -12.51 1.85 -0.51
N THR A 161 -12.73 0.80 -1.31
CA THR A 161 -12.64 -0.63 -0.91
C THR A 161 -11.21 -1.18 -0.78
N GLY A 162 -10.20 -0.36 -1.07
CA GLY A 162 -8.80 -0.77 -1.05
C GLY A 162 -8.42 -1.69 -2.22
N GLY A 163 -7.30 -2.40 -2.07
CA GLY A 163 -6.78 -3.31 -3.09
C GLY A 163 -7.12 -4.78 -2.81
N THR A 164 -6.17 -5.67 -3.12
CA THR A 164 -6.28 -7.13 -2.94
C THR A 164 -5.29 -7.71 -1.93
N SER A 165 -4.42 -6.90 -1.34
CA SER A 165 -3.50 -7.37 -0.28
C SER A 165 -4.23 -7.48 1.05
N TYR A 166 -3.91 -8.50 1.84
CA TYR A 166 -4.57 -8.80 3.12
C TYR A 166 -6.09 -9.01 2.99
N PRO A 167 -6.56 -10.01 2.23
CA PRO A 167 -8.00 -10.23 2.02
C PRO A 167 -8.77 -10.47 3.33
N ALA A 168 -8.11 -11.01 4.37
CA ALA A 168 -8.69 -11.17 5.71
C ALA A 168 -9.09 -9.83 6.38
N THR A 169 -8.58 -8.70 5.90
CA THR A 169 -9.01 -7.36 6.35
C THR A 169 -10.18 -6.79 5.56
N GLY A 170 -10.72 -7.51 4.57
CA GLY A 170 -11.86 -7.09 3.73
C GLY A 170 -11.48 -6.59 2.34
N SER A 171 -10.20 -6.29 2.10
CA SER A 171 -9.67 -5.83 0.80
C SER A 171 -9.48 -7.01 -0.17
N THR A 172 -10.57 -7.40 -0.83
CA THR A 172 -10.66 -8.57 -1.75
C THR A 172 -10.71 -8.19 -3.23
N GLY A 173 -10.47 -6.92 -3.60
CA GLY A 173 -10.55 -6.46 -4.99
C GLY A 173 -11.96 -6.18 -5.51
N ASP A 174 -12.95 -6.09 -4.62
CA ASP A 174 -14.34 -5.82 -4.99
C ASP A 174 -14.50 -4.50 -5.76
N GLY A 175 -13.72 -3.48 -5.40
CA GLY A 175 -13.72 -2.19 -6.09
C GLY A 175 -13.30 -2.26 -7.55
N TYR A 176 -12.37 -3.15 -7.91
CA TYR A 176 -11.96 -3.29 -9.31
C TYR A 176 -13.14 -3.75 -10.17
N ARG A 177 -13.86 -4.78 -9.71
CA ARG A 177 -15.05 -5.30 -10.39
C ARG A 177 -16.18 -4.26 -10.48
N LEU A 178 -16.40 -3.50 -9.40
CA LEU A 178 -17.39 -2.43 -9.37
C LEU A 178 -17.05 -1.31 -10.37
N ALA A 179 -15.78 -0.90 -10.45
CA ALA A 179 -15.33 0.11 -11.40
C ALA A 179 -15.42 -0.37 -12.86
N GLU A 180 -15.04 -1.63 -13.15
CA GLU A 180 -15.19 -2.24 -14.47
C GLU A 180 -16.66 -2.27 -14.93
N SER A 181 -17.58 -2.56 -14.01
CA SER A 181 -19.01 -2.65 -14.31
C SER A 181 -19.63 -1.34 -14.82
N VAL A 182 -18.95 -0.21 -14.60
CA VAL A 182 -19.37 1.12 -15.07
C VAL A 182 -18.41 1.69 -16.13
N GLY A 183 -17.57 0.84 -16.74
CA GLY A 183 -16.78 1.19 -17.92
C GLY A 183 -15.35 1.64 -17.66
N HIS A 184 -14.84 1.59 -16.42
CA HIS A 184 -13.42 1.88 -16.17
C HIS A 184 -12.52 0.71 -16.59
N SER A 185 -11.34 1.03 -17.10
CA SER A 185 -10.26 0.06 -17.32
C SER A 185 -9.45 -0.17 -16.06
N ILE A 186 -9.15 -1.43 -15.72
CA ILE A 186 -8.28 -1.79 -14.60
C ILE A 186 -6.89 -2.14 -15.14
N VAL A 187 -5.87 -1.45 -14.62
CA VAL A 187 -4.47 -1.79 -14.91
C VAL A 187 -4.14 -3.14 -14.29
N GLN A 188 -3.17 -3.86 -14.87
CA GLN A 188 -2.75 -5.16 -14.36
C GLN A 188 -2.37 -5.08 -12.87
N ILE A 189 -3.14 -5.79 -12.04
CA ILE A 189 -2.92 -5.87 -10.60
C ILE A 189 -1.67 -6.70 -10.35
N ARG A 190 -0.77 -6.18 -9.52
CA ARG A 190 0.51 -6.83 -9.19
C ARG A 190 0.86 -6.60 -7.72
N PRO A 191 1.60 -7.52 -7.10
CA PRO A 191 2.08 -7.32 -5.74
C PRO A 191 3.05 -6.13 -5.68
N GLY A 192 2.97 -5.38 -4.58
CA GLY A 192 3.91 -4.31 -4.28
C GLY A 192 4.27 -4.31 -2.80
N LEU A 193 5.48 -3.85 -2.48
CA LEU A 193 6.06 -3.90 -1.13
C LEU A 193 6.05 -5.33 -0.55
N VAL A 194 6.52 -6.29 -1.35
CA VAL A 194 6.57 -7.71 -1.00
C VAL A 194 8.01 -8.22 -0.83
N PRO A 195 8.23 -9.27 -0.03
CA PRO A 195 9.49 -10.00 -0.02
C PRO A 195 9.77 -10.57 -1.42
N VAL A 196 11.04 -10.83 -1.71
CA VAL A 196 11.44 -11.47 -2.96
C VAL A 196 11.89 -12.90 -2.68
N ILE A 197 11.38 -13.84 -3.46
CA ILE A 197 11.79 -15.25 -3.41
C ILE A 197 13.08 -15.38 -4.21
N THR A 198 13.99 -16.20 -3.68
CA THR A 198 15.31 -16.41 -4.28
C THR A 198 15.52 -17.87 -4.65
N GLN A 199 16.19 -18.11 -5.76
CA GLN A 199 16.75 -19.41 -6.11
C GLN A 199 18.04 -19.69 -5.33
N GLY A 200 18.37 -20.97 -5.22
CA GLY A 200 19.52 -21.45 -4.46
C GLY A 200 19.26 -21.54 -2.96
N ASP A 201 20.30 -21.87 -2.20
CA ASP A 201 20.22 -22.17 -0.78
C ASP A 201 20.78 -21.05 0.13
N LEU A 202 21.37 -19.99 -0.44
CA LEU A 202 22.04 -18.94 0.33
C LEU A 202 21.10 -18.23 1.31
N ALA A 203 19.93 -17.76 0.85
CA ALA A 203 18.97 -17.12 1.73
C ALA A 203 18.41 -18.09 2.81
N PRO A 204 17.99 -19.32 2.47
CA PRO A 204 17.66 -20.34 3.46
C PRO A 204 18.76 -20.57 4.51
N ARG A 205 20.04 -20.66 4.09
CA ARG A 205 21.18 -20.87 5.00
C ARG A 205 21.45 -19.71 5.94
N LEU A 206 21.07 -18.50 5.54
CA LEU A 206 21.24 -17.28 6.34
C LEU A 206 19.93 -16.87 7.05
N THR A 207 18.92 -17.73 7.09
CA THR A 207 17.61 -17.43 7.72
C THR A 207 17.80 -16.89 9.13
N GLY A 208 17.18 -15.74 9.43
CA GLY A 208 17.29 -15.08 10.73
C GLY A 208 18.49 -14.15 10.86
N LEU A 209 19.33 -14.00 9.83
CA LEU A 209 20.33 -12.94 9.76
C LEU A 209 19.67 -11.60 9.41
N HIS A 210 19.85 -10.61 10.28
CA HIS A 210 19.32 -9.26 10.12
C HIS A 210 20.48 -8.30 9.85
N LEU A 211 20.58 -7.81 8.62
CA LEU A 211 21.59 -6.84 8.24
C LEU A 211 21.03 -5.41 8.38
N ARG A 212 21.74 -4.56 9.10
CA ARG A 212 21.40 -3.14 9.29
C ARG A 212 22.44 -2.27 8.61
N ASN A 213 22.01 -1.12 8.08
CA ASN A 213 22.88 -0.13 7.43
C ASN A 213 23.67 -0.72 6.23
N VAL A 214 22.99 -1.51 5.40
CA VAL A 214 23.60 -2.14 4.22
C VAL A 214 23.14 -1.49 2.92
N GLY A 215 24.04 -1.44 1.95
CA GLY A 215 23.73 -1.09 0.57
C GLY A 215 23.26 -2.33 -0.19
N VAL A 216 22.14 -2.22 -0.90
CA VAL A 216 21.60 -3.27 -1.75
C VAL A 216 21.54 -2.74 -3.17
N ARG A 217 22.12 -3.50 -4.10
CA ARG A 217 22.05 -3.23 -5.54
C ARG A 217 21.35 -4.39 -6.22
N VAL A 218 20.29 -4.09 -6.95
CA VAL A 218 19.60 -5.08 -7.79
C VAL A 218 19.90 -4.77 -9.25
N THR A 219 20.39 -5.77 -9.98
CA THR A 219 20.62 -5.69 -11.42
C THR A 219 19.60 -6.57 -12.11
N ILE A 220 18.80 -5.95 -12.97
CA ILE A 220 17.76 -6.60 -13.76
C ILE A 220 18.28 -6.71 -15.19
N SER A 221 18.35 -7.94 -15.69
CA SER A 221 18.85 -8.24 -17.03
C SER A 221 17.95 -9.26 -17.73
N ASP A 222 17.93 -9.22 -19.05
CA ASP A 222 17.16 -10.16 -19.85
C ASP A 222 17.91 -11.49 -19.91
N PHE A 223 17.23 -12.60 -19.59
CA PHE A 223 17.74 -13.94 -19.87
C PHE A 223 17.44 -14.27 -21.34
N VAL A 224 18.21 -13.69 -22.25
CA VAL A 224 18.14 -14.04 -23.68
C VAL A 224 19.51 -14.55 -24.09
N GLY A 225 19.56 -15.80 -24.54
CA GLY A 225 20.77 -16.47 -25.03
C GLY A 225 21.42 -15.83 -26.26
N ASP A 226 20.88 -14.71 -26.74
CA ASP A 226 21.38 -13.95 -27.87
C ASP A 226 21.85 -12.56 -27.40
N LEU A 227 23.17 -12.43 -27.24
CA LEU A 227 23.86 -11.25 -26.71
C LEU A 227 23.59 -9.97 -27.53
N LYS A 228 23.11 -10.11 -28.77
CA LYS A 228 22.94 -8.99 -29.73
C LYS A 228 21.67 -8.15 -29.53
N LYS A 229 20.71 -8.58 -28.70
CA LYS A 229 19.47 -7.82 -28.39
C LYS A 229 19.34 -7.41 -26.93
N GLN A 230 20.41 -7.47 -26.14
CA GLN A 230 20.36 -7.12 -24.72
C GLN A 230 20.14 -5.62 -24.53
N LYS A 231 19.00 -5.26 -23.93
CA LYS A 231 18.83 -3.91 -23.36
C LYS A 231 19.83 -3.73 -22.21
N ARG A 232 20.36 -2.51 -22.05
CA ARG A 232 21.25 -2.18 -20.93
C ARG A 232 20.57 -2.60 -19.61
N PRO A 233 21.28 -3.32 -18.71
CA PRO A 233 20.69 -3.82 -17.49
C PRO A 233 20.25 -2.67 -16.59
N LYS A 234 19.04 -2.76 -16.05
CA LYS A 234 18.53 -1.77 -15.10
C LYS A 234 19.17 -2.03 -13.74
N LYS A 235 19.79 -0.99 -13.16
CA LYS A 235 20.41 -1.05 -11.84
C LYS A 235 19.58 -0.23 -10.87
N LEU A 236 19.16 -0.88 -9.79
CA LEU A 236 18.49 -0.25 -8.67
C LEU A 236 19.45 -0.27 -7.48
N ASN A 237 19.44 0.79 -6.68
CA ASN A 237 20.20 0.84 -5.44
C ASN A 237 19.29 1.35 -4.32
N ALA A 238 19.46 0.79 -3.14
CA ALA A 238 18.81 1.29 -1.93
C ALA A 238 19.69 0.95 -0.71
N PHE A 239 19.46 1.66 0.40
CA PHE A 239 20.24 1.54 1.61
C PHE A 239 19.31 1.37 2.81
N GLY A 240 19.68 0.51 3.76
CA GLY A 240 18.91 0.31 4.98
C GLY A 240 19.00 -1.12 5.51
N GLU A 241 17.86 -1.66 5.91
CA GLU A 241 17.75 -2.97 6.55
C GLU A 241 17.32 -4.06 5.57
N LEU A 242 17.97 -5.22 5.66
CA LEU A 242 17.71 -6.43 4.89
C LEU A 242 17.59 -7.63 5.83
N LEU A 243 16.63 -8.50 5.53
CA LEU A 243 16.36 -9.71 6.29
C LEU A 243 16.40 -10.94 5.38
N PHE A 244 17.16 -11.96 5.81
CA PHE A 244 17.15 -13.27 5.18
C PHE A 244 16.03 -14.14 5.75
N MET A 245 15.17 -14.61 4.86
CA MET A 245 14.05 -15.50 5.12
C MET A 245 14.32 -16.88 4.55
N LYS A 246 13.62 -17.90 5.07
CA LYS A 246 13.72 -19.28 4.57
C LYS A 246 13.51 -19.41 3.06
N TYR A 247 12.75 -18.51 2.45
CA TYR A 247 12.41 -18.54 1.02
C TYR A 247 13.09 -17.43 0.20
N GLY A 248 13.82 -16.51 0.82
CA GLY A 248 14.40 -15.37 0.10
C GLY A 248 14.74 -14.16 0.96
N LEU A 249 14.51 -12.97 0.42
CA LEU A 249 14.91 -11.71 1.05
C LEU A 249 13.69 -10.86 1.40
N SER A 250 13.81 -10.13 2.51
CA SER A 250 12.82 -9.18 2.99
C SER A 250 13.53 -7.99 3.66
N GLY A 251 12.80 -7.20 4.44
CA GLY A 251 13.27 -5.98 5.07
C GLY A 251 12.99 -4.73 4.23
N PRO A 252 12.94 -3.54 4.86
CA PRO A 252 12.52 -2.29 4.21
C PRO A 252 13.15 -2.04 2.85
N VAL A 253 14.45 -2.32 2.69
CA VAL A 253 15.16 -2.08 1.44
C VAL A 253 14.65 -2.97 0.31
N ILE A 254 14.43 -4.26 0.60
CA ILE A 254 13.90 -5.21 -0.38
C ILE A 254 12.45 -4.88 -0.71
N LEU A 255 11.64 -4.52 0.28
CA LEU A 255 10.24 -4.13 0.05
C LEU A 255 10.18 -2.89 -0.87
N THR A 256 11.00 -1.86 -0.62
CA THR A 256 11.08 -0.67 -1.49
C THR A 256 11.46 -1.02 -2.92
N LEU A 257 12.44 -1.92 -3.12
CA LEU A 257 12.89 -2.34 -4.44
C LEU A 257 11.89 -3.29 -5.14
N SER A 258 11.02 -3.96 -4.39
CA SER A 258 10.16 -5.05 -4.90
C SER A 258 9.26 -4.63 -6.06
N ASN A 259 8.73 -3.41 -6.06
CA ASN A 259 7.85 -2.93 -7.15
C ASN A 259 8.53 -3.00 -8.51
N GLU A 260 9.79 -2.55 -8.57
CA GLU A 260 10.59 -2.54 -9.80
C GLU A 260 11.06 -3.94 -10.21
N ILE A 261 11.30 -4.81 -9.23
CA ILE A 261 11.63 -6.23 -9.47
C ILE A 261 10.41 -6.96 -10.03
N VAL A 262 9.23 -6.75 -9.43
CA VAL A 262 7.95 -7.32 -9.89
C VAL A 262 7.63 -6.85 -11.30
N ASP A 263 7.80 -5.56 -11.60
CA ASP A 263 7.60 -5.03 -12.95
C ASP A 263 8.48 -5.72 -13.99
N ALA A 264 9.75 -5.93 -13.64
CA ALA A 264 10.68 -6.55 -14.57
C ALA A 264 10.43 -8.05 -14.76
N CYS A 265 10.18 -8.79 -13.68
CA CYS A 265 10.01 -10.24 -13.72
C CYS A 265 8.60 -10.68 -14.15
N GLY A 266 7.57 -9.86 -13.89
CA GLY A 266 6.17 -10.19 -14.18
C GLY A 266 5.76 -10.01 -15.64
N LEU A 267 6.56 -9.28 -16.45
CA LEU A 267 6.24 -8.99 -17.85
C LEU A 267 6.87 -9.98 -18.83
N ILE A 268 8.00 -10.61 -18.48
CA ILE A 268 8.81 -11.48 -19.34
C ILE A 268 9.61 -12.41 -18.42
N ASN A 269 9.95 -13.62 -18.88
CA ASN A 269 10.82 -14.61 -18.22
C ASN A 269 12.25 -14.06 -17.94
N ARG A 270 12.37 -13.05 -17.06
CA ARG A 270 13.57 -12.27 -16.74
C ARG A 270 14.04 -12.58 -15.34
N SER A 271 15.35 -12.69 -15.18
CA SER A 271 16.00 -12.88 -13.89
C SER A 271 16.45 -11.55 -13.30
N ALA A 272 16.23 -11.36 -12.00
CA ALA A 272 16.84 -10.27 -11.25
C ALA A 272 17.96 -10.82 -10.35
N TRP A 273 19.09 -10.14 -10.35
CA TRP A 273 20.27 -10.49 -9.57
C TRP A 273 20.49 -9.47 -8.46
N CYS A 274 20.53 -9.92 -7.21
CA CYS A 274 20.72 -9.06 -6.05
C CYS A 274 22.16 -9.14 -5.53
N TRP A 275 22.74 -7.97 -5.26
CA TRP A 275 24.06 -7.79 -4.67
C TRP A 275 23.92 -7.01 -3.36
N ILE A 276 24.56 -7.50 -2.30
CA ILE A 276 24.47 -6.91 -0.95
C ILE A 276 25.89 -6.50 -0.53
N SER A 277 26.07 -5.25 -0.10
CA SER A 277 27.34 -4.74 0.44
C SER A 277 27.14 -4.25 1.87
N SER A 278 27.92 -4.80 2.80
CA SER A 278 27.81 -4.53 4.24
C SER A 278 28.65 -3.35 4.75
N LEU A 279 29.40 -2.66 3.89
CA LEU A 279 30.27 -1.54 4.27
C LEU A 279 29.79 -0.23 3.64
N PRO A 280 29.54 0.84 4.42
CA PRO A 280 29.45 2.17 3.87
C PRO A 280 30.86 2.59 3.45
N LEU A 281 31.12 2.68 2.16
CA LEU A 281 32.33 3.29 1.59
C LEU A 281 33.66 2.75 2.19
N MET A 282 34.17 1.60 1.74
CA MET A 282 35.61 1.37 1.45
C MET A 282 35.82 -0.04 0.90
N THR A 283 36.75 -0.11 -0.06
CA THR A 283 37.34 -1.27 -0.77
C THR A 283 36.44 -2.13 -1.68
N LYS A 284 36.86 -2.15 -2.96
CA LYS A 284 36.44 -3.03 -4.06
C LYS A 284 36.80 -4.50 -3.78
N ASN A 285 36.39 -5.06 -2.64
CA ASN A 285 36.52 -6.48 -2.38
C ASN A 285 35.17 -7.15 -2.65
N TRP A 286 35.04 -7.50 -3.92
CA TRP A 286 33.91 -8.15 -4.55
C TRP A 286 33.79 -9.58 -4.05
N MET A 287 32.59 -10.01 -3.66
CA MET A 287 32.30 -11.45 -3.58
C MET A 287 32.31 -12.01 -5.01
N PRO A 288 32.98 -13.16 -5.26
CA PRO A 288 33.00 -13.79 -6.56
C PRO A 288 31.58 -14.14 -7.03
N ALA A 289 31.42 -14.26 -8.35
CA ALA A 289 30.17 -14.54 -9.07
C ALA A 289 29.45 -15.85 -8.69
N SER A 290 29.88 -16.54 -7.63
CA SER A 290 29.25 -17.72 -7.05
C SER A 290 28.14 -17.41 -6.03
N ASN A 291 28.04 -16.17 -5.53
CA ASN A 291 27.06 -15.78 -4.48
C ASN A 291 25.87 -14.97 -5.02
N VAL A 292 25.56 -15.11 -6.31
CA VAL A 292 24.49 -14.32 -6.93
C VAL A 292 23.13 -14.92 -6.58
N ILE A 293 22.31 -14.12 -5.91
CA ILE A 293 20.93 -14.50 -5.59
C ILE A 293 20.06 -14.21 -6.82
N SER A 294 19.61 -15.25 -7.50
CA SER A 294 18.69 -15.18 -8.64
C SER A 294 17.25 -15.16 -8.13
N CYS A 295 16.48 -14.12 -8.45
CA CYS A 295 15.03 -14.11 -8.21
C CYS A 295 14.33 -14.50 -9.51
N ASN A 296 13.88 -15.75 -9.63
CA ASN A 296 13.25 -16.29 -10.86
C ASN A 296 11.77 -16.66 -10.68
N ASP A 297 11.22 -16.64 -9.46
CA ASP A 297 9.82 -16.96 -9.22
C ASP A 297 9.24 -15.99 -8.19
N ILE A 298 8.53 -14.95 -8.62
CA ILE A 298 7.66 -14.17 -7.72
C ILE A 298 6.28 -14.82 -7.76
N ARG A 299 6.07 -15.84 -6.95
CA ARG A 299 4.74 -16.39 -6.67
C ARG A 299 4.29 -15.88 -5.30
N SER A 300 3.17 -15.16 -5.22
CA SER A 300 2.53 -14.88 -3.94
C SER A 300 2.05 -16.21 -3.35
N PRO A 301 2.24 -16.47 -2.03
CA PRO A 301 1.42 -15.84 -1.00
C PRO A 301 2.18 -15.60 0.32
N CYS A 302 2.32 -14.35 0.76
CA CYS A 302 2.72 -14.09 2.14
C CYS A 302 1.77 -13.07 2.77
N ASN A 303 0.89 -13.55 3.65
CA ASN A 303 -0.06 -12.77 4.46
C ASN A 303 0.62 -11.89 5.54
N GLN A 304 1.91 -11.57 5.41
CA GLN A 304 2.74 -11.00 6.49
C GLN A 304 3.48 -9.70 6.17
N CYS A 305 3.37 -9.13 4.97
CA CYS A 305 3.95 -7.80 4.69
C CYS A 305 2.95 -6.64 4.73
N CYS A 306 2.77 -6.04 5.92
CA CYS A 306 1.95 -4.85 6.10
C CYS A 306 2.59 -3.67 5.36
N ALA A 307 2.20 -3.45 4.11
CA ALA A 307 2.29 -2.16 3.47
C ALA A 307 1.09 -1.33 3.93
N ALA A 308 1.38 -0.34 4.77
CA ALA A 308 0.50 0.79 5.04
C ALA A 308 0.60 1.74 3.84
#